data_AF-A0A1H6B6G0-F1
#
_entry.id   AF-A0A1H6B6G0-F1
#
_cell.length_a   1.000
_cell.length_b   1.000
_cell.length_c   1.000
_cell.angle_alpha   90.00
_cell.angle_beta   90.00
_cell.angle_gamma   90.00
#
_symmetry.space_group_name_H-M   'P 1'
#
loop_
_entity.id
_entity.type
_entity.pdbx_description
1 polymer ?
#
loop_
_entity_poly.entity_id
_entity_poly.type
_entity_poly.pdbx_seq_one_letter_code
_entity_poly.pdbx_strand_id
1 'polypeptide(L)'
;MYGLTESCVAVAYNDPAADDETLATTIGRPDPRLELRLVDDGGAEAPPGRPGEIQLRNPCMMTGYLGLEEATEQAFTPDGFLRTGDVAVRRPDGKVDKAALGSAR
;
A
#
# COMPACT_ATOMS: atom_id res chain seq x y z
N MET A 1 0.82 10.80 4.73
CA MET A 1 1.73 10.33 3.66
C MET A 1 2.14 8.91 3.99
N TYR A 2 2.29 8.05 2.99
CA TYR A 2 2.75 6.68 3.15
C TYR A 2 3.73 6.30 2.06
N GLY A 3 4.72 5.48 2.39
CA GLY A 3 5.78 5.01 1.51
C GLY A 3 6.73 4.07 2.24
N LEU A 4 7.52 3.35 1.48
CA LEU A 4 8.58 2.46 1.94
C LEU A 4 9.91 2.90 1.32
N THR A 5 11.03 2.44 1.90
CA THR A 5 12.35 2.62 1.28
C THR A 5 12.38 1.95 -0.10
N GLU A 6 11.73 0.78 -0.19
CA GLU A 6 11.58 -0.05 -1.37
C GLU A 6 10.75 0.60 -2.49
N SER A 7 9.89 1.56 -2.15
CA SER A 7 9.04 2.27 -3.11
C SER A 7 9.59 3.62 -3.57
N CYS A 8 10.83 3.96 -3.18
CA CYS A 8 11.46 5.25 -3.43
C CYS A 8 10.61 6.42 -2.93
N VAL A 9 10.54 6.55 -1.60
CA VAL A 9 9.78 7.58 -0.88
C VAL A 9 8.28 7.26 -0.90
N ALA A 10 7.42 8.27 -1.05
CA ALA A 10 6.01 8.17 -0.77
C ALA A 10 5.17 7.88 -2.01
N VAL A 11 4.10 7.12 -1.79
CA VAL A 11 3.22 6.57 -2.82
C VAL A 11 1.77 6.97 -2.60
N ALA A 12 1.41 7.43 -1.39
CA ALA A 12 0.08 7.93 -1.09
C ALA A 12 0.14 9.15 -0.16
N TYR A 13 -0.78 10.09 -0.39
CA TYR A 13 -0.78 11.40 0.25
C TYR A 13 -2.20 11.88 0.54
N ASN A 14 -2.36 12.54 1.70
CA ASN A 14 -3.55 13.33 1.96
C ASN A 14 -3.45 14.69 1.29
N ASP A 15 -4.61 15.28 1.01
CA ASP A 15 -4.70 16.70 0.71
C ASP A 15 -4.27 17.49 1.96
N PRO A 16 -3.32 18.45 1.87
CA PRO A 16 -2.94 19.28 3.00
C PRO A 16 -4.10 20.08 3.63
N ALA A 17 -5.17 20.30 2.88
CA ALA A 17 -6.39 20.97 3.34
C ALA A 17 -7.46 20.00 3.88
N ALA A 18 -7.17 18.69 3.98
CA ALA A 18 -8.08 17.73 4.57
C ALA A 18 -8.30 18.01 6.07
N ASP A 19 -9.46 17.60 6.58
CA ASP A 19 -9.77 17.68 8.01
C ASP A 19 -8.85 16.80 8.88
N ASP A 20 -8.79 17.13 10.16
CA ASP A 20 -7.93 16.46 11.14
C ASP A 20 -8.20 14.95 11.22
N GLU A 21 -9.46 14.53 11.08
CA GLU A 21 -9.84 13.11 11.09
C GLU A 21 -9.23 12.37 9.89
N THR A 22 -9.35 12.93 8.68
CA THR A 22 -8.78 12.38 7.46
C THR A 22 -7.26 12.33 7.53
N LEU A 23 -6.62 13.39 8.05
CA LEU A 23 -5.18 13.46 8.23
C LEU A 23 -4.68 12.43 9.25
N ALA A 24 -5.45 12.16 10.31
CA ALA A 24 -5.08 11.23 11.38
C ALA A 24 -5.33 9.76 11.02
N THR A 25 -6.35 9.46 10.22
CA THR A 25 -6.83 8.07 10.02
C THR A 25 -6.45 7.47 8.68
N THR A 26 -6.11 8.29 7.69
CA THR A 26 -5.87 7.80 6.32
C THR A 26 -4.44 8.03 5.87
N ILE A 27 -3.96 7.21 4.94
CA ILE A 27 -2.73 7.49 4.18
C ILE A 27 -3.01 8.37 2.96
N GLY A 28 -4.28 8.72 2.73
CA GLY A 28 -4.78 9.52 1.62
C GLY A 28 -5.02 8.72 0.36
N ARG A 29 -4.72 9.31 -0.80
CA ARG A 29 -4.91 8.68 -2.11
C ARG A 29 -3.58 8.25 -2.71
N PRO A 30 -3.54 7.13 -3.46
CA PRO A 30 -2.37 6.75 -4.23
C PRO A 30 -2.01 7.85 -5.25
N ASP A 31 -0.73 8.05 -5.52
CA ASP A 31 -0.29 8.88 -6.65
C ASP A 31 -0.87 8.27 -7.95
N PRO A 32 -1.52 9.06 -8.81
CA PRO A 32 -2.17 8.53 -10.01
C PRO A 32 -1.19 7.97 -11.06
N ARG A 33 0.13 8.18 -10.89
CA ARG A 33 1.17 7.69 -11.80
C ARG A 33 1.72 6.32 -11.41
N LEU A 34 1.33 5.77 -10.26
CA LEU A 34 1.69 4.42 -9.82
C LEU A 34 0.46 3.55 -9.70
N GLU A 35 0.69 2.24 -9.57
CA GLU A 35 -0.36 1.27 -9.36
C GLU A 35 -0.36 0.82 -7.90
N LEU A 36 -1.53 0.92 -7.26
CA LEU A 36 -1.76 0.45 -5.90
C LEU A 36 -3.05 -0.36 -5.86
N ARG A 37 -2.92 -1.63 -5.47
CA ARG A 37 -4.06 -2.52 -5.18
C ARG A 37 -4.04 -2.96 -3.73
N LEU A 38 -5.21 -3.34 -3.24
CA LEU A 38 -5.36 -4.02 -1.95
C LEU A 38 -5.73 -5.46 -2.24
N VAL A 39 -4.97 -6.43 -1.71
CA VAL A 39 -5.19 -7.86 -1.99
C VAL A 39 -5.60 -8.59 -0.72
N ASP A 40 -6.70 -9.32 -0.76
CA ASP A 40 -7.17 -10.11 0.39
C ASP A 40 -6.35 -11.39 0.59
N ASP A 41 -6.63 -12.12 1.66
CA ASP A 41 -5.96 -13.40 1.99
C ASP A 41 -6.20 -14.49 0.92
N GLY A 42 -7.22 -14.32 0.07
CA GLY A 42 -7.51 -15.20 -1.05
C GLY A 42 -6.71 -14.88 -2.31
N GLY A 43 -5.93 -13.79 -2.30
CA GLY A 43 -5.14 -13.34 -3.45
C GLY A 43 -5.93 -12.52 -4.48
N ALA A 44 -7.16 -12.12 -4.16
CA ALA A 44 -7.98 -11.28 -5.04
C ALA A 44 -7.94 -9.81 -4.58
N GLU A 45 -8.25 -8.87 -5.49
CA GLU A 45 -8.39 -7.47 -5.10
C GLU A 45 -9.57 -7.29 -4.13
N ALA A 46 -9.27 -6.73 -2.96
CA ALA A 46 -10.24 -6.47 -1.91
C ALA A 46 -11.23 -5.38 -2.36
N PRO A 47 -12.54 -5.61 -2.24
CA PRO A 47 -13.53 -4.57 -2.55
C PRO A 47 -13.47 -3.42 -1.52
N PRO A 48 -14.03 -2.24 -1.84
CA PRO A 48 -14.09 -1.13 -0.89
C PRO A 48 -14.71 -1.55 0.46
N GLY A 49 -14.12 -1.07 1.55
CA GLY A 49 -14.52 -1.41 2.92
C GLY A 49 -14.00 -2.76 3.44
N ARG A 50 -13.30 -3.55 2.62
CA ARG A 50 -12.61 -4.77 3.06
C ARG A 50 -11.11 -4.55 3.26
N PRO A 51 -10.51 -5.22 4.25
CA PRO A 51 -9.06 -5.21 4.42
C PRO A 51 -8.36 -5.98 3.30
N GLY A 52 -7.19 -5.49 2.90
CA GLY A 52 -6.25 -6.18 2.03
C GLY A 52 -4.83 -5.66 2.21
N GLU A 53 -3.85 -6.49 1.88
CA GLU A 53 -2.45 -6.12 1.79
C GLU A 53 -2.25 -5.06 0.71
N ILE A 54 -1.54 -3.98 1.03
CA ILE A 54 -1.12 -2.99 0.05
C ILE A 54 -0.07 -3.63 -0.87
N GLN A 55 -0.33 -3.61 -2.17
CA GLN A 55 0.64 -4.01 -3.19
C GLN A 55 0.87 -2.88 -4.18
N LEU A 56 2.14 -2.62 -4.51
CA LEU A 56 2.59 -1.42 -5.22
C LEU A 56 3.42 -1.74 -6.45
N ARG A 57 3.21 -1.00 -7.54
CA ARG A 57 4.09 -1.02 -8.72
C ARG A 57 4.34 0.40 -9.24
N ASN A 58 5.61 0.73 -9.44
CA ASN A 58 6.10 2.05 -9.83
C ASN A 58 7.39 1.89 -10.66
N PRO A 59 7.69 2.74 -11.67
CA PRO A 59 8.99 2.73 -12.33
C PRO A 59 10.21 2.95 -11.41
N CYS A 60 10.02 3.60 -10.26
CA CYS A 60 11.11 3.94 -9.33
C CYS A 60 11.31 2.92 -8.18
N MET A 61 10.82 1.69 -8.31
CA MET A 61 10.97 0.68 -7.24
C MET A 61 12.42 0.30 -7.01
N MET A 62 12.71 -0.24 -5.82
CA MET A 62 13.98 -0.92 -5.57
C MET A 62 14.20 -2.01 -6.62
N THR A 63 15.47 -2.28 -6.90
CA THR A 63 15.87 -3.42 -7.75
C THR A 63 15.99 -4.73 -6.96
N GLY A 64 16.02 -4.67 -5.62
CA GLY A 64 16.13 -5.82 -4.74
C GLY A 64 16.95 -5.54 -3.48
N TYR A 65 17.01 -6.54 -2.62
CA TYR A 65 17.84 -6.55 -1.42
C TYR A 65 19.24 -7.08 -1.75
N LEU A 66 20.27 -6.34 -1.36
CA LEU A 66 21.66 -6.65 -1.71
C LEU A 66 22.09 -8.02 -1.16
N GLY A 67 22.48 -8.94 -2.06
CA GLY A 67 22.94 -10.29 -1.72
C GLY A 67 21.87 -11.20 -1.11
N LEU A 68 20.59 -10.85 -1.31
CA LEU A 68 19.43 -11.59 -0.80
C LEU A 68 18.41 -11.78 -1.92
N GLU A 69 18.77 -12.59 -2.92
CA GLU A 69 17.97 -12.86 -4.11
C GLU A 69 16.63 -13.52 -3.74
N GLU A 70 16.62 -14.50 -2.84
CA GLU A 70 15.40 -15.18 -2.40
C GLU A 70 14.43 -14.21 -1.72
N ALA A 71 14.94 -13.33 -0.86
CA ALA A 71 14.11 -12.31 -0.22
C ALA A 71 13.58 -11.28 -1.23
N THR A 72 14.37 -10.97 -2.26
CA THR A 72 13.95 -10.10 -3.36
C THR A 72 12.81 -10.74 -4.14
N GLU A 73 12.93 -11.99 -4.54
CA GLU A 73 11.88 -12.72 -5.25
C GLU A 73 10.60 -12.82 -4.42
N GLN A 74 10.70 -13.09 -3.11
CA GLN A 74 9.55 -13.17 -2.22
C GLN A 74 8.86 -11.82 -1.98
N ALA A 75 9.61 -10.71 -2.04
CA ALA A 75 9.05 -9.37 -1.87
C ALA A 75 8.15 -8.95 -3.05
N PHE A 76 8.32 -9.56 -4.22
CA PHE A 76 7.50 -9.26 -5.39
C PHE A 76 6.49 -10.38 -5.68
N THR A 77 5.34 -9.97 -6.19
CA THR A 77 4.37 -10.86 -6.82
C THR A 77 4.85 -11.26 -8.22
N PRO A 78 4.37 -12.38 -8.79
CA PRO A 78 4.72 -12.79 -10.14
C PRO A 78 4.40 -11.74 -11.23
N ASP A 79 3.43 -10.86 -10.98
CA ASP A 79 3.05 -9.76 -11.89
C ASP A 79 3.73 -8.42 -11.55
N GLY A 80 4.75 -8.44 -10.70
CA GLY A 80 5.69 -7.34 -10.49
C GLY A 80 5.26 -6.28 -9.48
N PHE A 81 4.25 -6.56 -8.65
CA PHE A 81 3.90 -5.71 -7.50
C PHE A 81 4.73 -6.09 -6.28
N LEU A 82 5.26 -5.09 -5.57
CA LEU A 82 5.85 -5.25 -4.24
C LEU A 82 4.75 -5.55 -3.21
N ARG A 83 4.99 -6.58 -2.40
CA ARG A 83 4.25 -6.93 -1.19
C ARG A 83 4.76 -6.07 -0.04
N THR A 84 3.96 -5.14 0.45
CA THR A 84 4.43 -4.25 1.54
C THR A 84 4.30 -4.88 2.92
N GLY A 85 3.49 -5.94 3.06
CA GLY A 85 3.11 -6.51 4.36
C GLY A 85 2.18 -5.61 5.19
N ASP A 86 1.84 -4.41 4.73
CA ASP A 86 0.91 -3.51 5.41
C ASP A 86 -0.53 -3.78 4.96
N VAL A 87 -1.46 -3.86 5.90
CA VAL A 87 -2.90 -4.01 5.62
C VAL A 87 -3.60 -2.66 5.64
N ALA A 88 -4.51 -2.46 4.69
CA ALA A 88 -5.32 -1.27 4.58
C ALA A 88 -6.75 -1.57 4.12
N VAL A 89 -7.62 -0.56 4.25
CA VAL A 89 -9.00 -0.60 3.76
C VAL A 89 -9.21 0.57 2.81
N ARG A 90 -9.73 0.29 1.61
CA ARG A 90 -10.12 1.35 0.67
C ARG A 90 -11.50 1.88 1.04
N ARG A 91 -11.61 3.18 1.33
CA ARG A 91 -12.88 3.87 1.55
C ARG A 91 -13.66 4.04 0.24
N PRO A 92 -15.00 4.19 0.29
CA PRO A 92 -15.81 4.50 -0.89
C PRO A 92 -15.41 5.79 -1.63
N ASP A 93 -14.80 6.75 -0.93
CA ASP A 93 -14.31 8.02 -1.51
C ASP A 93 -12.91 7.91 -2.15
N GLY A 94 -12.37 6.68 -2.20
CA GLY A 94 -11.08 6.34 -2.78
C GLY A 94 -9.86 6.57 -1.88
N LYS A 95 -10.04 7.11 -0.67
CA LYS A 95 -8.95 7.20 0.32
C LYS A 95 -8.63 5.81 0.88
N VAL A 96 -7.42 5.65 1.41
CA VAL A 96 -6.95 4.39 1.98
C VAL A 96 -6.69 4.60 3.47
N ASP A 97 -7.37 3.80 4.29
CA ASP A 97 -7.13 3.71 5.74
C ASP A 97 -6.05 2.69 5.99
N LYS A 98 -4.96 3.07 6.67
CA LYS A 98 -4.06 2.05 7.19
C LYS A 98 -4.80 1.36 8.33
N ALA A 99 -5.04 0.06 8.21
CA ALA A 99 -5.66 -0.68 9.29
C ALA A 99 -4.75 -0.54 10.52
N ALA A 100 -5.29 -0.04 11.64
CA ALA A 100 -4.52 0.02 12.86
C ALA A 100 -4.01 -1.39 13.18
N LEU A 101 -2.71 -1.53 13.45
CA LEU A 101 -2.11 -2.73 14.04
C LEU A 101 -2.78 -2.96 15.42
N GLY A 102 -3.96 -3.57 15.44
CA GLY A 102 -4.77 -3.67 16.67
C GLY A 102 -6.29 -3.81 16.52
N SER A 103 -6.82 -4.21 15.36
CA SER A 103 -8.24 -4.65 15.28
C SER A 103 -8.42 -5.95 14.51
N ALA A 104 -7.49 -6.88 14.70
CA ALA A 104 -7.74 -8.30 14.49
C ALA A 104 -8.03 -8.94 15.85
N ARG A 105 -9.30 -8.83 16.28
CA ARG A 105 -9.95 -9.43 17.46
C ARG A 105 -9.48 -8.96 18.84
#